data_AF-A0A2P5DN07-F1
#
_entry.id   AF-A0A2P5DN07-F1
#
_cell.length_a   1.000
_cell.length_b   1.000
_cell.length_c   1.000
_cell.angle_alpha   90.00
_cell.angle_beta   90.00
_cell.angle_gamma   90.00
#
_symmetry.space_group_name_H-M   'P 1'
#
loop_
_entity.id
_entity.type
_entity.pdbx_description
1 polymer ?
#
loop_
_entity_poly.entity_id
_entity_poly.type
_entity_poly.pdbx_seq_one_letter_code
_entity_poly.pdbx_strand_id
1 'polypeptide(L)'
;MKLQRFPTRSALSATKRSLCSQGVPRVKFNGEEFVATLLDRRWTLPSPDTKIQQIVLSAEKGTRGAGPSSEIFLSTNTNPSLGPKMENENQETSFCVVRDDLLHPLVNGNKSRKLDALLPLVEDHLVTDVVTCGGCQSAHAAAVAVSCAERGIKSHLLLRGEQPEIQTGYNLISSLYGNVTYMPRSVYANREKMLRSHADYVAGCGGHVLWFDDILEASLTQNNFGSKSAQIEAYKSDHTTRVVIINEGAGDVVALLGVIRLVQFLSQDHLFGKERALRLIVDAGTGTTAVGLGLGTICLGLPWEITAVMLADTVEGYQQRERCLISNFKRHFGFNFIENGVDDIDDGIVHWVERRHPRKFGNILEGEIEACQDIAQRTGILVDPVYTLAAWEMATILSEKESKEDTTVVMLHTGGTLGMFGLAQRYRSFFCKLKDRTTTEKV
;
A
#
# COMPACT_ATOMS: atom_id res chain seq x y z
N MET A 1 51.95 -48.43 3.23
CA MET A 1 51.59 -48.02 1.85
C MET A 1 51.26 -46.52 1.88
N LYS A 2 51.71 -45.65 0.95
CA LYS A 2 51.42 -45.54 -0.50
C LYS A 2 49.91 -45.29 -0.74
N LEU A 3 49.39 -44.22 -1.39
CA LEU A 3 49.84 -42.96 -2.08
C LEU A 3 48.64 -41.95 -1.97
N GLN A 4 48.60 -40.63 -2.28
CA GLN A 4 49.44 -39.44 -2.57
C GLN A 4 48.52 -38.19 -2.31
N ARG A 5 48.91 -36.91 -2.08
CA ARG A 5 49.61 -35.86 -2.88
C ARG A 5 48.94 -35.54 -4.24
N PHE A 6 48.61 -34.30 -4.67
CA PHE A 6 49.12 -32.92 -4.44
C PHE A 6 48.07 -31.88 -5.01
N PRO A 7 48.28 -30.54 -5.10
CA PRO A 7 48.94 -29.54 -4.24
C PRO A 7 48.07 -28.25 -4.03
N THR A 8 48.71 -27.09 -3.76
CA THR A 8 48.11 -25.83 -3.24
C THR A 8 48.18 -24.59 -4.17
N ARG A 9 47.26 -23.65 -3.96
CA ARG A 9 47.36 -22.15 -4.05
C ARG A 9 48.07 -21.46 -5.25
N SER A 10 47.25 -20.76 -6.05
CA SER A 10 47.36 -19.34 -6.50
C SER A 10 48.70 -18.70 -6.92
N ALA A 11 48.70 -17.99 -8.06
CA ALA A 11 48.98 -16.54 -8.12
C ALA A 11 48.79 -15.88 -9.52
N LEU A 12 48.54 -14.56 -9.51
CA LEU A 12 48.96 -13.50 -10.45
C LEU A 12 48.30 -13.28 -11.85
N SER A 13 47.79 -12.05 -11.96
CA SER A 13 48.03 -11.03 -13.00
C SER A 13 47.22 -11.02 -14.31
N ALA A 14 46.32 -10.05 -14.35
CA ALA A 14 45.51 -9.61 -15.49
C ALA A 14 46.30 -9.11 -16.72
N THR A 15 45.62 -9.13 -17.87
CA THR A 15 45.66 -8.04 -18.88
C THR A 15 44.43 -8.13 -19.79
N LYS A 16 43.44 -7.25 -19.62
CA LYS A 16 42.34 -7.07 -20.58
C LYS A 16 42.60 -5.81 -21.40
N ARG A 17 42.55 -5.94 -22.73
CA ARG A 17 42.65 -4.80 -23.66
C ARG A 17 41.39 -3.94 -23.58
N SER A 18 41.55 -2.64 -23.70
CA SER A 18 40.45 -1.70 -23.92
C SER A 18 39.93 -1.79 -25.35
N LEU A 19 38.63 -1.54 -25.52
CA LEU A 19 38.01 -1.14 -26.78
C LEU A 19 36.98 -0.07 -26.42
N CYS A 20 37.15 1.13 -26.96
CA CYS A 20 36.32 2.28 -26.64
C CYS A 20 35.10 2.32 -27.58
N SER A 21 33.90 2.18 -27.01
CA SER A 21 32.67 2.59 -27.68
C SER A 21 32.39 4.06 -27.35
N GLN A 22 31.89 4.81 -28.33
CA GLN A 22 31.63 6.24 -28.18
C GLN A 22 30.42 6.48 -27.29
N GLY A 23 30.52 7.46 -26.39
CA GLY A 23 29.47 7.77 -25.43
C GLY A 23 28.26 8.45 -26.06
N VAL A 24 27.10 7.79 -26.01
CA VAL A 24 25.82 8.48 -26.07
C VAL A 24 25.73 9.43 -24.86
N PRO A 25 25.26 10.68 -24.99
CA PRO A 25 25.11 11.57 -23.84
C PRO A 25 24.10 10.98 -22.84
N ARG A 26 24.60 10.44 -21.71
CA ARG A 26 23.76 10.14 -20.55
C ARG A 26 23.26 11.46 -19.98
N VAL A 27 22.04 11.84 -20.32
CA VAL A 27 21.31 12.95 -19.67
C VAL A 27 21.30 12.67 -18.17
N LYS A 28 21.76 13.64 -17.37
CA LYS A 28 21.54 13.61 -15.92
C LYS A 28 20.06 13.85 -15.67
N PHE A 29 19.31 12.77 -15.49
CA PHE A 29 17.91 12.87 -15.09
C PHE A 29 17.85 13.38 -13.65
N ASN A 30 17.15 14.50 -13.41
CA ASN A 30 16.82 14.92 -12.06
C ASN A 30 15.62 14.09 -11.57
N GLY A 31 15.71 13.47 -10.39
CA GLY A 31 14.61 12.69 -9.81
C GLY A 31 13.32 13.50 -9.68
N GLU A 32 13.42 14.79 -9.33
CA GLU A 32 12.25 15.67 -9.23
C GLU A 32 11.58 15.94 -10.58
N GLU A 33 12.36 16.06 -11.66
CA GLU A 33 11.85 16.27 -13.03
C GLU A 33 11.20 15.00 -13.58
N PHE A 34 11.76 13.83 -13.23
CA PHE A 34 11.14 12.53 -13.49
C PHE A 34 9.79 12.41 -12.78
N VAL A 35 9.74 12.67 -11.47
CA VAL A 35 8.50 12.55 -10.69
C VAL A 35 7.47 13.61 -11.09
N ALA A 36 7.89 14.83 -11.45
CA ALA A 36 6.98 15.84 -12.01
C ALA A 36 6.33 15.34 -13.32
N THR A 37 7.13 14.80 -14.25
CA THR A 37 6.63 14.26 -15.53
C THR A 37 5.76 13.02 -15.34
N LEU A 38 6.10 12.17 -14.38
CA LEU A 38 5.35 10.96 -14.01
C LEU A 38 3.97 11.27 -13.41
N LEU A 39 3.86 12.41 -12.71
CA LEU A 39 2.66 12.83 -12.00
C LEU A 39 1.86 13.95 -12.71
N ASP A 40 2.37 14.49 -13.82
CA ASP A 40 1.64 15.37 -14.74
C ASP A 40 0.60 14.57 -15.55
N ARG A 41 -0.52 14.31 -14.88
CA ARG A 41 -1.64 13.50 -15.38
C ARG A 41 -2.93 13.90 -14.68
N ARG A 42 -4.04 13.39 -15.20
CA ARG A 42 -5.34 13.49 -14.52
C ARG A 42 -5.38 12.55 -13.31
N TRP A 43 -6.03 13.01 -12.24
CA TRP A 43 -6.18 12.34 -10.95
C TRP A 43 -7.67 12.36 -10.54
N THR A 44 -8.10 11.52 -9.60
CA THR A 44 -9.47 11.58 -9.04
C THR A 44 -9.55 12.26 -7.67
N LEU A 45 -8.49 12.18 -6.87
CA LEU A 45 -8.35 12.96 -5.64
C LEU A 45 -7.89 14.38 -6.04
N PRO A 46 -8.68 15.43 -5.75
CA PRO A 46 -8.38 16.79 -6.20
C PRO A 46 -7.08 17.34 -5.62
N SER A 47 -6.70 16.87 -4.43
CA SER A 47 -5.42 17.14 -3.77
C SER A 47 -4.81 15.85 -3.24
N PRO A 48 -3.48 15.70 -3.17
CA PRO A 48 -2.85 14.59 -2.46
C PRO A 48 -2.92 14.71 -0.93
N ASP A 49 -3.42 15.83 -0.39
CA ASP A 49 -3.48 16.12 1.05
C ASP A 49 -4.04 14.97 1.90
N THR A 50 -3.60 14.90 3.15
CA THR A 50 -4.08 13.93 4.15
C THR A 50 -3.78 14.46 5.54
N LYS A 51 -4.62 14.12 6.53
CA LYS A 51 -4.45 14.61 7.89
C LYS A 51 -3.30 13.85 8.57
N ILE A 52 -2.35 14.59 9.14
CA ILE A 52 -1.30 14.03 9.99
C ILE A 52 -1.67 14.28 11.45
N GLN A 53 -1.47 13.28 12.30
CA GLN A 53 -1.59 13.38 13.76
C GLN A 53 -0.31 12.84 14.40
N GLN A 54 -0.02 13.19 15.64
CA GLN A 54 1.11 12.64 16.39
C GLN A 54 0.60 11.91 17.64
N ILE A 55 1.09 10.69 17.84
CA ILE A 55 0.84 9.87 19.03
C ILE A 55 2.05 9.99 19.93
N VAL A 56 1.83 10.42 21.17
CA VAL A 56 2.87 10.50 22.20
C VAL A 56 2.67 9.37 23.20
N LEU A 57 3.76 8.68 23.51
CA LEU A 57 3.84 7.51 24.38
C LEU A 57 4.53 7.91 25.69
N SER A 58 3.76 8.31 26.69
CA SER A 58 4.29 8.67 28.00
C SER A 58 4.21 7.49 28.97
N ALA A 59 5.36 7.07 29.47
CA ALA A 59 5.44 6.07 30.54
C ALA A 59 5.35 6.75 31.92
N GLU A 60 4.54 6.20 32.82
CA GLU A 60 4.52 6.71 34.20
C GLU A 60 5.88 6.59 34.87
N LYS A 61 6.40 7.71 35.40
CA LYS A 61 7.51 7.73 36.37
C LYS A 61 6.99 7.27 37.73
N GLY A 62 6.68 5.97 37.83
CA GLY A 62 6.03 5.35 38.98
C GLY A 62 6.70 5.73 40.30
N THR A 63 5.91 6.28 41.23
CA THR A 63 6.33 6.46 42.63
C THR A 63 6.77 5.13 43.21
N ARG A 64 7.94 5.10 43.88
CA ARG A 64 8.59 3.90 44.42
C ARG A 64 7.62 3.04 45.25
N GLY A 65 7.08 1.96 44.68
CA GLY A 65 6.19 1.03 45.39
C GLY A 65 5.36 0.07 44.51
N ALA A 66 5.07 0.41 43.26
CA ALA A 66 4.26 -0.43 42.36
C ALA A 66 5.08 -1.49 41.59
N GLY A 67 4.39 -2.53 41.07
CA GLY A 67 4.98 -3.68 40.38
C GLY A 67 5.41 -3.43 38.92
N PRO A 68 5.93 -4.47 38.22
CA PRO A 68 6.61 -4.34 36.92
C PRO A 68 5.66 -4.22 35.71
N SER A 69 4.58 -3.44 35.84
CA SER A 69 3.62 -3.14 34.78
C SER A 69 3.48 -1.62 34.63
N SER A 70 4.44 -0.99 33.96
CA SER A 70 4.36 0.42 33.59
C SER A 70 3.27 0.61 32.53
N GLU A 71 2.15 1.24 32.87
CA GLU A 71 1.17 1.65 31.87
C GLU A 71 1.78 2.71 30.93
N ILE A 72 1.57 2.50 29.63
CA ILE A 72 1.87 3.50 28.61
C ILE A 72 0.61 4.33 28.41
N PHE A 73 0.70 5.61 28.70
CA PHE A 73 -0.34 6.58 28.37
C PHE A 73 -0.15 7.00 26.91
N LEU A 74 -1.21 6.81 26.12
CA LEU A 74 -1.29 7.30 24.75
C LEU A 74 -1.99 8.65 24.79
N SER A 75 -1.40 9.68 24.19
CA SER A 75 -2.09 10.92 23.88
C SER A 75 -1.97 11.25 22.39
N THR A 76 -2.82 12.15 21.88
CA THR A 76 -2.93 12.42 20.44
C THR A 76 -2.97 13.90 20.18
N ASN A 77 -1.86 14.45 19.66
CA ASN A 77 -1.87 15.77 19.07
C ASN A 77 -2.53 15.69 17.70
N THR A 78 -3.67 16.37 17.54
CA THR A 78 -4.46 16.32 16.30
C THR A 78 -3.98 17.28 15.23
N ASN A 79 -3.08 18.22 15.56
CA ASN A 79 -2.48 19.20 14.65
C ASN A 79 -0.99 19.40 15.05
N PRO A 80 -0.08 18.45 14.74
CA PRO A 80 1.33 18.54 15.14
C PRO A 80 2.08 19.68 14.44
N SER A 81 3.13 20.20 15.11
CA SER A 81 4.09 21.11 14.50
C SER A 81 4.98 20.33 13.53
N LEU A 82 4.88 20.65 12.23
CA LEU A 82 5.61 20.00 11.16
C LEU A 82 6.64 20.94 10.51
N GLY A 83 7.44 20.39 9.58
CA GLY A 83 8.49 21.10 8.85
C GLY A 83 9.66 21.54 9.76
N PRO A 84 10.21 22.75 9.56
CA PRO A 84 11.31 23.28 10.39
C PRO A 84 10.93 23.54 11.85
N LYS A 85 9.63 23.54 12.18
CA LYS A 85 9.11 23.72 13.56
C LYS A 85 8.87 22.40 14.29
N MET A 86 9.26 21.28 13.69
CA MET A 86 9.22 19.97 14.32
C MET A 86 10.50 19.81 15.17
N GLU A 87 10.54 20.56 16.27
CA GLU A 87 11.69 20.66 17.17
C GLU A 87 11.64 19.54 18.24
N ASN A 88 12.78 18.92 18.53
CA ASN A 88 12.91 17.84 19.52
C ASN A 88 12.89 18.35 20.98
N GLU A 89 12.00 19.30 21.31
CA GLU A 89 11.99 20.00 22.61
C GLU A 89 11.58 19.13 23.82
N ASN A 90 10.98 17.96 23.59
CA ASN A 90 10.68 16.99 24.65
C ASN A 90 11.15 15.59 24.28
N GLN A 91 11.80 14.92 25.24
CA GLN A 91 12.29 13.53 25.13
C GLN A 91 11.16 12.48 25.27
N GLU A 92 9.96 12.79 24.79
CA GLU A 92 8.82 11.88 24.84
C GLU A 92 8.71 11.09 23.54
N THR A 93 8.80 9.77 23.67
CA THR A 93 8.66 8.82 22.57
C THR A 93 7.37 9.08 21.78
N SER A 94 7.46 9.31 20.47
CA SER A 94 6.28 9.60 19.65
C SER A 94 6.44 9.12 18.21
N PHE A 95 5.31 8.97 17.52
CA PHE A 95 5.25 8.71 16.08
C PHE A 95 4.11 9.49 15.42
N CYS A 96 4.27 9.83 14.15
CA CYS A 96 3.21 10.43 13.36
C CYS A 96 2.32 9.37 12.72
N VAL A 97 1.05 9.71 12.48
CA VAL A 97 0.06 8.86 11.80
C VAL A 97 -0.54 9.64 10.64
N VAL A 98 -0.33 9.16 9.42
CA VAL A 98 -0.92 9.68 8.18
C VAL A 98 -2.31 9.05 8.01
N ARG A 99 -3.36 9.85 8.18
CA ARG A 99 -4.77 9.43 8.26
C ARG A 99 -5.43 9.28 6.89
N ASP A 100 -4.80 8.49 6.03
CA ASP A 100 -5.37 8.17 4.71
C ASP A 100 -6.73 7.44 4.80
N ASP A 101 -7.04 6.81 5.94
CA ASP A 101 -8.36 6.23 6.22
C ASP A 101 -9.52 7.25 6.16
N LEU A 102 -9.23 8.54 6.36
CA LEU A 102 -10.19 9.63 6.33
C LEU A 102 -10.45 10.20 4.92
N LEU A 103 -9.69 9.78 3.89
CA LEU A 103 -9.77 10.36 2.53
C LEU A 103 -11.14 10.18 1.85
N HIS A 104 -11.84 9.09 2.14
CA HIS A 104 -13.18 8.83 1.61
C HIS A 104 -13.95 7.88 2.55
N PRO A 105 -15.22 8.14 2.88
CA PRO A 105 -15.96 7.37 3.90
C PRO A 105 -16.08 5.87 3.63
N LEU A 106 -16.09 5.45 2.35
CA LEU A 106 -16.20 4.04 1.94
C LEU A 106 -14.99 3.51 1.14
N VAL A 107 -14.12 4.40 0.65
CA VAL A 107 -12.93 4.08 -0.15
C VAL A 107 -11.67 4.37 0.68
N ASN A 108 -11.72 4.00 1.97
CA ASN A 108 -10.76 4.43 2.99
C ASN A 108 -9.32 4.01 2.65
N GLY A 109 -8.36 4.86 3.01
CA GLY A 109 -6.97 4.44 3.15
C GLY A 109 -6.28 4.15 1.82
N ASN A 110 -5.35 3.19 1.82
CA ASN A 110 -4.43 2.97 0.70
C ASN A 110 -5.08 2.41 -0.59
N LYS A 111 -6.41 2.26 -0.62
CA LYS A 111 -7.17 1.96 -1.84
C LYS A 111 -7.47 3.23 -2.64
N SER A 112 -7.84 4.33 -1.97
CA SER A 112 -8.04 5.65 -2.62
C SER A 112 -6.82 6.06 -3.45
N ARG A 113 -5.63 6.12 -2.83
CA ARG A 113 -4.33 6.41 -3.46
C ARG A 113 -4.03 5.60 -4.71
N LYS A 114 -4.45 4.33 -4.73
CA LYS A 114 -4.13 3.42 -5.84
C LYS A 114 -5.16 3.53 -6.97
N LEU A 115 -6.43 3.74 -6.63
CA LEU A 115 -7.48 4.03 -7.59
C LEU A 115 -7.37 5.44 -8.19
N ASP A 116 -6.80 6.40 -7.45
CA ASP A 116 -6.51 7.77 -7.89
C ASP A 116 -5.68 7.83 -9.19
N ALA A 117 -4.73 6.90 -9.35
CA ALA A 117 -3.92 6.77 -10.56
C ALA A 117 -4.59 5.96 -11.68
N LEU A 118 -5.41 4.96 -11.31
CA LEU A 118 -5.99 3.96 -12.21
C LEU A 118 -7.28 4.45 -12.88
N LEU A 119 -8.23 4.96 -12.09
CA LEU A 119 -9.56 5.38 -12.56
C LEU A 119 -9.52 6.41 -13.70
N PRO A 120 -8.58 7.39 -13.75
CA PRO A 120 -8.50 8.31 -14.87
C PRO A 120 -8.21 7.60 -16.21
N LEU A 121 -7.47 6.49 -16.21
CA LEU A 121 -7.26 5.68 -17.42
C LEU A 121 -8.51 4.88 -17.81
N VAL A 122 -9.24 4.37 -16.82
CA VAL A 122 -10.52 3.65 -17.02
C VAL A 122 -11.56 4.58 -17.69
N GLU A 123 -11.64 5.83 -17.23
CA GLU A 123 -12.48 6.87 -17.80
C GLU A 123 -11.98 7.37 -19.17
N ASP A 124 -10.68 7.64 -19.34
CA ASP A 124 -10.11 8.15 -20.60
C ASP A 124 -10.30 7.16 -21.78
N HIS A 125 -10.34 5.85 -21.51
CA HIS A 125 -10.60 4.79 -22.49
C HIS A 125 -12.09 4.41 -22.63
N LEU A 126 -12.98 5.13 -21.92
CA LEU A 126 -14.44 4.94 -21.88
C LEU A 126 -14.85 3.47 -21.59
N VAL A 127 -14.24 2.89 -20.56
CA VAL A 127 -14.51 1.53 -20.09
C VAL A 127 -15.92 1.45 -19.50
N THR A 128 -16.69 0.42 -19.88
CA THR A 128 -18.09 0.25 -19.44
C THR A 128 -18.19 -0.62 -18.18
N ASP A 129 -17.27 -1.58 -18.05
CA ASP A 129 -17.31 -2.65 -17.07
C ASP A 129 -15.91 -2.89 -16.47
N VAL A 130 -15.84 -3.19 -15.19
CA VAL A 130 -14.61 -3.46 -14.45
C VAL A 130 -14.74 -4.79 -13.71
N VAL A 131 -13.75 -5.67 -13.85
CA VAL A 131 -13.69 -6.97 -13.16
C VAL A 131 -12.53 -6.95 -12.16
N THR A 132 -12.79 -7.32 -10.91
CA THR A 132 -11.74 -7.47 -9.90
C THR A 132 -12.09 -8.57 -8.88
N CYS A 133 -11.16 -8.88 -7.98
CA CYS A 133 -11.34 -9.94 -6.98
C CYS A 133 -10.81 -9.54 -5.60
N GLY A 134 -11.22 -10.32 -4.59
CA GLY A 134 -10.74 -10.14 -3.22
C GLY A 134 -11.24 -11.24 -2.28
N GLY A 135 -10.80 -11.21 -1.02
CA GLY A 135 -11.49 -11.93 0.06
C GLY A 135 -12.93 -11.41 0.27
N CYS A 136 -13.79 -12.20 0.92
CA CYS A 136 -15.18 -11.82 1.23
C CYS A 136 -15.32 -10.42 1.88
N GLN A 137 -14.41 -10.03 2.78
CA GLN A 137 -14.31 -8.69 3.39
C GLN A 137 -13.18 -7.84 2.77
N SER A 138 -13.07 -7.82 1.44
CA SER A 138 -12.01 -7.08 0.73
C SER A 138 -12.32 -5.58 0.66
N ALA A 139 -11.52 -4.79 1.38
CA ALA A 139 -11.48 -3.33 1.25
C ALA A 139 -11.22 -2.88 -0.20
N HIS A 140 -10.46 -3.67 -0.97
CA HIS A 140 -10.19 -3.39 -2.39
C HIS A 140 -11.42 -3.57 -3.27
N ALA A 141 -12.17 -4.67 -3.09
CA ALA A 141 -13.34 -4.93 -3.93
C ALA A 141 -14.46 -3.91 -3.67
N ALA A 142 -14.67 -3.55 -2.39
CA ALA A 142 -15.59 -2.47 -2.01
C ALA A 142 -15.14 -1.11 -2.57
N ALA A 143 -13.84 -0.78 -2.47
CA ALA A 143 -13.28 0.45 -3.01
C ALA A 143 -13.50 0.57 -4.53
N VAL A 144 -13.21 -0.49 -5.29
CA VAL A 144 -13.43 -0.52 -6.74
C VAL A 144 -14.91 -0.33 -7.08
N ALA A 145 -15.83 -1.05 -6.42
CA ALA A 145 -17.26 -0.93 -6.73
C ALA A 145 -17.83 0.46 -6.44
N VAL A 146 -17.52 1.05 -5.28
CA VAL A 146 -17.95 2.41 -4.95
C VAL A 146 -17.43 3.40 -6.00
N SER A 147 -16.13 3.35 -6.32
CA SER A 147 -15.54 4.26 -7.32
C SER A 147 -16.02 4.03 -8.75
N CYS A 148 -16.38 2.80 -9.13
CA CYS A 148 -16.99 2.53 -10.43
C CYS A 148 -18.43 3.09 -10.49
N ALA A 149 -19.24 2.87 -9.46
CA ALA A 149 -20.62 3.35 -9.39
C ALA A 149 -20.71 4.89 -9.40
N GLU A 150 -19.80 5.59 -8.72
CA GLU A 150 -19.62 7.06 -8.81
C GLU A 150 -19.46 7.58 -10.26
N ARG A 151 -19.03 6.71 -11.19
CA ARG A 151 -18.68 7.03 -12.58
C ARG A 151 -19.65 6.42 -13.59
N GLY A 152 -20.70 5.73 -13.13
CA GLY A 152 -21.62 4.97 -13.98
C GLY A 152 -21.02 3.70 -14.61
N ILE A 153 -19.84 3.28 -14.14
CA ILE A 153 -19.13 2.09 -14.60
C ILE A 153 -19.64 0.89 -13.80
N LYS A 154 -19.92 -0.24 -14.47
CA LYS A 154 -20.36 -1.47 -13.79
C LYS A 154 -19.15 -2.17 -13.18
N SER A 155 -19.20 -2.54 -11.90
CA SER A 155 -18.18 -3.39 -11.29
C SER A 155 -18.67 -4.81 -11.07
N HIS A 156 -17.86 -5.80 -11.41
CA HIS A 156 -18.08 -7.23 -11.15
C HIS A 156 -17.00 -7.73 -10.18
N LEU A 157 -17.44 -8.23 -9.03
CA LEU A 157 -16.58 -8.50 -7.87
C LEU A 157 -16.53 -10.00 -7.56
N LEU A 158 -15.38 -10.62 -7.83
CA LEU A 158 -15.18 -12.06 -7.65
C LEU A 158 -14.63 -12.33 -6.24
N LEU A 159 -15.51 -12.59 -5.29
CA LEU A 159 -15.18 -12.67 -3.85
C LEU A 159 -14.89 -14.10 -3.39
N ARG A 160 -13.73 -14.33 -2.76
CA ARG A 160 -13.29 -15.65 -2.29
C ARG A 160 -14.13 -16.18 -1.14
N GLY A 161 -14.69 -17.37 -1.34
CA GLY A 161 -15.40 -18.14 -0.32
C GLY A 161 -16.91 -18.20 -0.55
N GLU A 162 -17.62 -18.50 0.51
CA GLU A 162 -19.07 -18.65 0.57
C GLU A 162 -19.77 -17.29 0.82
N GLN A 163 -21.04 -17.16 0.43
CA GLN A 163 -21.85 -15.98 0.77
C GLN A 163 -22.19 -15.98 2.26
N PRO A 164 -21.99 -14.87 3.00
CA PRO A 164 -22.46 -14.74 4.38
C PRO A 164 -23.99 -14.71 4.45
N GLU A 165 -24.57 -15.38 5.47
CA GLU A 165 -26.00 -15.33 5.81
C GLU A 165 -26.52 -13.89 5.97
N ILE A 166 -25.72 -13.04 6.63
CA ILE A 166 -25.94 -11.60 6.74
C ILE A 166 -24.67 -10.91 6.26
N GLN A 167 -24.79 -10.10 5.22
CA GLN A 167 -23.66 -9.35 4.67
C GLN A 167 -23.40 -8.11 5.54
N THR A 168 -22.14 -7.84 5.87
CA THR A 168 -21.74 -6.67 6.67
C THR A 168 -20.43 -6.07 6.16
N GLY A 169 -20.08 -4.86 6.62
CA GLY A 169 -18.77 -4.26 6.35
C GLY A 169 -18.49 -4.12 4.85
N TYR A 170 -17.24 -4.36 4.44
CA TYR A 170 -16.85 -4.33 3.03
C TYR A 170 -17.63 -5.32 2.16
N ASN A 171 -18.10 -6.45 2.70
CA ASN A 171 -18.93 -7.39 1.93
C ASN A 171 -20.32 -6.80 1.57
N LEU A 172 -20.93 -6.07 2.49
CA LEU A 172 -22.19 -5.37 2.24
C LEU A 172 -21.98 -4.22 1.24
N ILE A 173 -20.97 -3.37 1.44
CA ILE A 173 -20.65 -2.27 0.51
C ILE A 173 -20.37 -2.82 -0.90
N SER A 174 -19.59 -3.90 -1.01
CA SER A 174 -19.34 -4.60 -2.29
C SER A 174 -20.63 -4.99 -3.00
N SER A 175 -21.65 -5.44 -2.26
CA SER A 175 -22.91 -5.97 -2.81
C SER A 175 -23.97 -4.90 -3.08
N LEU A 176 -23.84 -3.72 -2.47
CA LEU A 176 -24.69 -2.55 -2.72
C LEU A 176 -24.24 -1.74 -3.94
N TYR A 177 -22.93 -1.71 -4.21
CA TYR A 177 -22.33 -0.91 -5.28
C TYR A 177 -21.89 -1.74 -6.51
N GLY A 178 -21.87 -3.08 -6.43
CA GLY A 178 -21.32 -3.93 -7.49
C GLY A 178 -21.91 -5.34 -7.58
N ASN A 179 -21.72 -5.97 -8.74
CA ASN A 179 -22.18 -7.32 -9.05
C ASN A 179 -21.27 -8.36 -8.37
N VAL A 180 -21.60 -8.76 -7.16
CA VAL A 180 -20.82 -9.75 -6.39
C VAL A 180 -21.09 -11.18 -6.88
N THR A 181 -20.03 -11.91 -7.21
CA THR A 181 -20.06 -13.36 -7.42
C THR A 181 -19.12 -14.06 -6.44
N TYR A 182 -19.66 -14.99 -5.65
CA TYR A 182 -18.88 -15.76 -4.67
C TYR A 182 -18.16 -16.94 -5.33
N MET A 183 -16.85 -17.02 -5.13
CA MET A 183 -15.95 -17.93 -5.86
C MET A 183 -15.36 -19.01 -4.95
N PRO A 184 -15.48 -20.30 -5.32
CA PRO A 184 -14.83 -21.41 -4.62
C PRO A 184 -13.31 -21.20 -4.51
N ARG A 185 -12.74 -21.57 -3.37
CA ARG A 185 -11.31 -21.33 -3.06
C ARG A 185 -10.35 -22.00 -4.06
N SER A 186 -10.76 -23.12 -4.65
CA SER A 186 -10.04 -23.82 -5.73
C SER A 186 -10.00 -23.05 -7.05
N VAL A 187 -11.08 -22.35 -7.41
CA VAL A 187 -11.12 -21.46 -8.58
C VAL A 187 -10.30 -20.20 -8.30
N TYR A 188 -10.51 -19.60 -7.12
CA TYR A 188 -9.79 -18.39 -6.70
C TYR A 188 -8.26 -18.57 -6.62
N ALA A 189 -7.78 -19.80 -6.37
CA ALA A 189 -6.34 -20.09 -6.36
C ALA A 189 -5.64 -19.71 -7.68
N ASN A 190 -6.36 -19.76 -8.82
CA ASN A 190 -5.89 -19.23 -10.09
C ASN A 190 -6.67 -17.94 -10.45
N ARG A 191 -6.39 -16.87 -9.71
CA ARG A 191 -7.05 -15.56 -9.89
C ARG A 191 -6.96 -15.03 -11.31
N GLU A 192 -5.82 -15.16 -11.97
CA GLU A 192 -5.59 -14.62 -13.31
C GLU A 192 -6.54 -15.25 -14.32
N LYS A 193 -6.60 -16.59 -14.36
CA LYS A 193 -7.55 -17.31 -15.21
C LYS A 193 -9.00 -17.00 -14.83
N MET A 194 -9.31 -16.92 -13.54
CA MET A 194 -10.65 -16.61 -13.03
C MET A 194 -11.12 -15.21 -13.47
N LEU A 195 -10.29 -14.17 -13.28
CA LEU A 195 -10.54 -12.79 -13.71
C LEU A 195 -10.72 -12.72 -15.22
N ARG A 196 -9.78 -13.31 -15.97
CA ARG A 196 -9.81 -13.32 -17.45
C ARG A 196 -11.07 -13.99 -17.99
N SER A 197 -11.36 -15.22 -17.58
CA SER A 197 -12.55 -15.95 -18.06
C SER A 197 -13.87 -15.27 -17.68
N HIS A 198 -13.91 -14.48 -16.60
CA HIS A 198 -15.08 -13.67 -16.27
C HIS A 198 -15.13 -12.37 -17.09
N ALA A 199 -14.00 -11.72 -17.36
CA ALA A 199 -13.94 -10.54 -18.24
C ALA A 199 -14.32 -10.90 -19.69
N ASP A 200 -13.82 -12.03 -20.21
CA ASP A 200 -14.21 -12.58 -21.52
C ASP A 200 -15.73 -12.84 -21.59
N TYR A 201 -16.33 -13.33 -20.50
CA TYR A 201 -17.78 -13.55 -20.38
C TYR A 201 -18.59 -12.24 -20.34
N VAL A 202 -18.12 -11.22 -19.59
CA VAL A 202 -18.76 -9.89 -19.52
C VAL A 202 -18.65 -9.15 -20.84
N ALA A 203 -17.53 -9.26 -21.55
CA ALA A 203 -17.32 -8.67 -22.87
C ALA A 203 -18.24 -9.30 -23.94
N GLY A 204 -18.39 -10.63 -23.92
CA GLY A 204 -19.18 -11.37 -24.89
C GLY A 204 -18.60 -11.30 -26.32
N CYS A 205 -19.36 -11.77 -27.30
CA CYS A 205 -18.87 -12.01 -28.67
C CYS A 205 -18.48 -10.76 -29.48
N GLY A 206 -18.72 -9.55 -28.96
CA GLY A 206 -18.35 -8.28 -29.60
C GLY A 206 -17.54 -7.33 -28.71
N GLY A 207 -17.41 -7.62 -27.41
CA GLY A 207 -16.72 -6.74 -26.47
C GLY A 207 -15.20 -6.85 -26.51
N HIS A 208 -14.53 -5.96 -25.78
CA HIS A 208 -13.08 -5.94 -25.63
C HIS A 208 -12.68 -6.07 -24.15
N VAL A 209 -11.74 -6.96 -23.87
CA VAL A 209 -11.04 -7.04 -22.57
C VAL A 209 -9.70 -6.31 -22.71
N LEU A 210 -9.41 -5.40 -21.78
CA LEU A 210 -8.23 -4.54 -21.79
C LEU A 210 -7.44 -4.72 -20.48
N TRP A 211 -6.11 -4.78 -20.56
CA TRP A 211 -5.24 -4.77 -19.39
C TRP A 211 -4.70 -3.37 -19.11
N PHE A 212 -4.35 -3.08 -17.85
CA PHE A 212 -3.76 -1.79 -17.50
C PHE A 212 -2.40 -1.54 -18.15
N ASP A 213 -1.61 -2.58 -18.42
CA ASP A 213 -0.34 -2.47 -19.15
C ASP A 213 -0.60 -2.00 -20.59
N ASP A 214 -1.56 -2.61 -21.31
CA ASP A 214 -1.95 -2.22 -22.68
C ASP A 214 -2.44 -0.76 -22.72
N ILE A 215 -3.33 -0.42 -21.79
CA ILE A 215 -3.90 0.93 -21.62
C ILE A 215 -2.81 1.95 -21.30
N LEU A 216 -1.81 1.57 -20.50
CA LEU A 216 -0.69 2.44 -20.14
C LEU A 216 0.26 2.66 -21.33
N GLU A 217 0.65 1.60 -22.03
CA GLU A 217 1.51 1.70 -23.21
C GLU A 217 0.83 2.51 -24.34
N ALA A 218 -0.48 2.32 -24.54
CA ALA A 218 -1.28 3.16 -25.43
C ALA A 218 -1.33 4.63 -24.97
N SER A 219 -1.52 4.90 -23.68
CA SER A 219 -1.61 6.27 -23.17
C SER A 219 -0.27 7.02 -23.23
N LEU A 220 0.84 6.33 -22.93
CA LEU A 220 2.20 6.88 -23.00
C LEU A 220 2.63 7.15 -24.45
N THR A 221 2.26 6.29 -25.40
CA THR A 221 2.53 6.52 -26.83
C THR A 221 1.65 7.64 -27.41
N GLN A 222 0.38 7.74 -27.01
CA GLN A 222 -0.52 8.81 -27.46
C GLN A 222 -0.15 10.20 -26.95
N ASN A 223 0.49 10.34 -25.79
CA ASN A 223 0.99 11.65 -25.34
C ASN A 223 2.05 12.27 -26.30
N ASN A 224 2.67 11.47 -27.17
CA ASN A 224 3.56 11.98 -28.24
C ASN A 224 2.84 12.35 -29.56
N PHE A 225 1.55 12.00 -29.72
CA PHE A 225 0.76 12.27 -30.92
C PHE A 225 -0.64 12.76 -30.55
N GLY A 226 -0.81 14.09 -30.48
CA GLY A 226 -1.98 14.78 -29.92
C GLY A 226 -3.31 14.63 -30.68
N SER A 227 -3.82 13.40 -30.81
CA SER A 227 -5.05 13.05 -31.54
C SER A 227 -6.10 12.35 -30.64
N LYS A 228 -6.23 12.79 -29.38
CA LYS A 228 -7.21 12.22 -28.43
C LYS A 228 -8.66 12.38 -28.90
N SER A 229 -9.02 13.44 -29.63
CA SER A 229 -10.42 13.72 -30.01
C SER A 229 -11.02 12.67 -30.95
N ALA A 230 -10.39 12.41 -32.09
CA ALA A 230 -10.97 11.60 -33.16
C ALA A 230 -11.24 10.13 -32.76
N GLN A 231 -10.37 9.54 -31.93
CA GLN A 231 -10.60 8.18 -31.41
C GLN A 231 -11.71 8.18 -30.35
N ILE A 232 -11.72 9.12 -29.41
CA ILE A 232 -12.75 9.22 -28.36
C ILE A 232 -14.14 9.47 -28.95
N GLU A 233 -14.26 10.19 -30.07
CA GLU A 233 -15.53 10.39 -30.77
C GLU A 233 -16.03 9.09 -31.43
N ALA A 234 -15.16 8.35 -32.13
CA ALA A 234 -15.51 7.03 -32.68
C ALA A 234 -15.95 6.05 -31.57
N TYR A 235 -15.22 6.03 -30.46
CA TYR A 235 -15.53 5.23 -29.27
C TYR A 235 -16.78 5.69 -28.49
N LYS A 236 -17.38 6.85 -28.82
CA LYS A 236 -18.67 7.31 -28.27
C LYS A 236 -19.86 6.94 -29.16
N SER A 237 -19.64 6.79 -30.47
CA SER A 237 -20.66 6.25 -31.38
C SER A 237 -20.82 4.73 -31.29
N ASP A 238 -19.89 4.04 -30.63
CA ASP A 238 -19.90 2.58 -30.46
C ASP A 238 -20.38 2.16 -29.05
N HIS A 239 -21.43 1.33 -29.01
CA HIS A 239 -21.99 0.76 -27.78
C HIS A 239 -21.26 -0.51 -27.28
N THR A 240 -20.12 -0.86 -27.88
CA THR A 240 -19.33 -2.03 -27.53
C THR A 240 -18.82 -2.01 -26.07
N THR A 241 -19.14 -3.10 -25.35
CA THR A 241 -18.69 -3.38 -23.99
C THR A 241 -17.17 -3.38 -23.91
N ARG A 242 -16.62 -2.61 -22.97
CA ARG A 242 -15.18 -2.55 -22.69
C ARG A 242 -14.94 -2.90 -21.24
N VAL A 243 -14.15 -3.95 -21.03
CA VAL A 243 -13.91 -4.57 -19.73
C VAL A 243 -12.47 -4.40 -19.30
N VAL A 244 -12.22 -3.76 -18.16
CA VAL A 244 -10.87 -3.70 -17.55
C VAL A 244 -10.76 -4.64 -16.37
N ILE A 245 -9.65 -5.38 -16.29
CA ILE A 245 -9.29 -6.17 -15.11
C ILE A 245 -8.44 -5.30 -14.16
N ILE A 246 -8.87 -5.14 -12.91
CA ILE A 246 -8.02 -4.59 -11.84
C ILE A 246 -7.52 -5.76 -10.98
N ASN A 247 -6.21 -5.88 -10.77
CA ASN A 247 -5.67 -6.99 -9.98
C ASN A 247 -6.02 -6.88 -8.49
N GLU A 248 -5.96 -8.02 -7.77
CA GLU A 248 -6.28 -8.10 -6.34
C GLU A 248 -5.48 -7.04 -5.55
N GLY A 249 -6.19 -6.15 -4.87
CA GLY A 249 -5.60 -5.09 -4.05
C GLY A 249 -5.01 -3.92 -4.84
N ALA A 250 -5.31 -3.78 -6.14
CA ALA A 250 -4.66 -2.86 -7.07
C ALA A 250 -3.15 -3.13 -7.10
N GLY A 251 -2.82 -4.27 -7.74
CA GLY A 251 -1.46 -4.80 -7.90
C GLY A 251 -0.75 -4.32 -9.18
N ASP A 252 -1.37 -3.35 -9.86
CA ASP A 252 -1.03 -2.90 -11.21
C ASP A 252 0.02 -1.76 -11.16
N VAL A 253 0.90 -1.66 -12.16
CA VAL A 253 2.04 -0.72 -12.11
C VAL A 253 1.62 0.76 -11.97
N VAL A 254 0.49 1.14 -12.57
CA VAL A 254 -0.09 2.49 -12.47
C VAL A 254 -0.52 2.81 -11.03
N ALA A 255 -0.93 1.81 -10.24
CA ALA A 255 -1.33 2.01 -8.86
C ALA A 255 -0.20 2.57 -7.98
N LEU A 256 1.06 2.35 -8.35
CA LEU A 256 2.23 2.90 -7.68
C LEU A 256 2.24 4.44 -7.75
N LEU A 257 1.74 5.04 -8.83
CA LEU A 257 1.88 6.48 -9.09
C LEU A 257 1.15 7.35 -8.05
N GLY A 258 -0.05 6.96 -7.62
CA GLY A 258 -0.79 7.71 -6.60
C GLY A 258 -0.26 7.49 -5.18
N VAL A 259 0.64 6.51 -4.98
CA VAL A 259 1.45 6.36 -3.77
C VAL A 259 2.73 7.20 -3.86
N ILE A 260 3.37 7.27 -5.03
CA ILE A 260 4.48 8.21 -5.31
C ILE A 260 4.00 9.67 -5.13
N ARG A 261 2.77 9.99 -5.56
CA ARG A 261 2.09 11.28 -5.32
C ARG A 261 1.95 11.61 -3.83
N LEU A 262 1.71 10.60 -2.98
CA LEU A 262 1.70 10.76 -1.52
C LEU A 262 3.10 11.03 -0.98
N VAL A 263 4.15 10.34 -1.45
CA VAL A 263 5.53 10.64 -1.03
C VAL A 263 5.93 12.07 -1.42
N GLN A 264 5.64 12.49 -2.66
CA GLN A 264 5.91 13.86 -3.13
C GLN A 264 5.19 14.92 -2.29
N PHE A 265 3.96 14.64 -1.85
CA PHE A 265 3.24 15.50 -0.92
C PHE A 265 3.94 15.55 0.45
N LEU A 266 4.16 14.41 1.08
CA LEU A 266 4.75 14.31 2.42
C LEU A 266 6.17 14.88 2.52
N SER A 267 6.95 14.84 1.42
CA SER A 267 8.32 15.36 1.36
C SER A 267 8.42 16.88 1.21
N GLN A 268 7.29 17.60 1.20
CA GLN A 268 7.30 19.07 1.17
C GLN A 268 7.83 19.64 2.50
N ASP A 269 8.55 20.76 2.43
CA ASP A 269 9.28 21.34 3.57
C ASP A 269 8.40 21.69 4.76
N HIS A 270 7.12 21.97 4.55
CA HIS A 270 6.17 22.27 5.61
C HIS A 270 5.58 21.03 6.32
N LEU A 271 5.93 19.83 5.85
CA LEU A 271 5.51 18.53 6.40
C LEU A 271 6.70 17.77 7.00
N PHE A 272 7.34 16.88 6.24
CA PHE A 272 8.56 16.21 6.71
C PHE A 272 9.84 16.72 6.05
N GLY A 273 9.73 17.43 4.92
CA GLY A 273 10.88 17.88 4.13
C GLY A 273 11.65 16.73 3.48
N LYS A 274 12.75 17.07 2.79
CA LYS A 274 13.57 16.09 2.05
C LYS A 274 14.79 15.60 2.84
N GLU A 275 15.43 16.45 3.63
CA GLU A 275 16.70 16.15 4.32
C GLU A 275 16.55 15.25 5.56
N ARG A 276 15.33 15.09 6.11
CA ARG A 276 15.11 14.42 7.39
C ARG A 276 15.04 12.90 7.25
N ALA A 277 15.78 12.19 8.09
CA ALA A 277 15.65 10.74 8.25
C ALA A 277 14.25 10.37 8.76
N LEU A 278 13.57 9.48 8.05
CA LEU A 278 12.18 9.13 8.31
C LEU A 278 11.97 7.64 8.08
N ARG A 279 11.49 6.91 9.10
CA ARG A 279 11.13 5.50 8.98
C ARG A 279 9.61 5.37 8.86
N LEU A 280 9.15 4.95 7.68
CA LEU A 280 7.74 4.92 7.30
C LEU A 280 7.21 3.49 7.42
N ILE A 281 6.27 3.28 8.34
CA ILE A 281 5.66 1.98 8.64
C ILE A 281 4.32 1.85 7.89
N VAL A 282 4.16 0.73 7.19
CA VAL A 282 2.91 0.37 6.49
C VAL A 282 2.60 -1.12 6.66
N ASP A 283 1.33 -1.52 6.67
CA ASP A 283 0.96 -2.93 6.58
C ASP A 283 0.93 -3.42 5.12
N ALA A 284 1.20 -4.72 4.93
CA ALA A 284 1.35 -5.32 3.61
C ALA A 284 0.40 -6.48 3.36
N GLY A 285 -0.81 -6.18 2.88
CA GLY A 285 -1.69 -7.19 2.27
C GLY A 285 -1.12 -7.74 0.96
N THR A 286 -0.97 -6.89 -0.06
CA THR A 286 -0.47 -7.28 -1.39
C THR A 286 0.99 -6.88 -1.67
N GLY A 287 1.52 -5.92 -0.93
CA GLY A 287 2.86 -5.34 -1.10
C GLY A 287 2.91 -4.01 -1.87
N THR A 288 1.99 -3.78 -2.82
CA THR A 288 2.04 -2.63 -3.76
C THR A 288 2.15 -1.26 -3.09
N THR A 289 1.53 -1.08 -1.92
CA THR A 289 1.61 0.20 -1.19
C THR A 289 3.02 0.47 -0.69
N ALA A 290 3.70 -0.52 -0.11
CA ALA A 290 5.08 -0.36 0.37
C ALA A 290 6.05 -0.13 -0.80
N VAL A 291 5.90 -0.88 -1.90
CA VAL A 291 6.73 -0.72 -3.11
C VAL A 291 6.52 0.66 -3.75
N GLY A 292 5.29 1.21 -3.74
CA GLY A 292 5.01 2.56 -4.20
C GLY A 292 5.66 3.65 -3.33
N LEU A 293 5.73 3.45 -2.01
CA LEU A 293 6.44 4.34 -1.09
C LEU A 293 7.96 4.29 -1.30
N GLY A 294 8.52 3.08 -1.49
CA GLY A 294 9.96 2.89 -1.74
C GLY A 294 10.40 3.47 -3.08
N LEU A 295 9.59 3.26 -4.14
CA LEU A 295 9.84 3.89 -5.44
C LEU A 295 9.73 5.41 -5.35
N GLY A 296 8.73 5.95 -4.64
CA GLY A 296 8.59 7.40 -4.47
C GLY A 296 9.77 8.01 -3.72
N THR A 297 10.25 7.33 -2.68
CA THR A 297 11.44 7.69 -1.90
C THR A 297 12.68 7.80 -2.79
N ILE A 298 12.99 6.75 -3.55
CA ILE A 298 14.21 6.73 -4.38
C ILE A 298 14.10 7.64 -5.61
N CYS A 299 12.92 7.75 -6.23
CA CYS A 299 12.71 8.68 -7.34
C CYS A 299 12.82 10.16 -6.91
N LEU A 300 12.66 10.47 -5.62
CA LEU A 300 12.81 11.81 -5.04
C LEU A 300 14.14 12.01 -4.28
N GLY A 301 15.02 10.99 -4.23
CA GLY A 301 16.31 11.06 -3.53
C GLY A 301 16.21 11.19 -2.00
N LEU A 302 15.11 10.74 -1.40
CA LEU A 302 14.85 10.94 0.04
C LEU A 302 15.61 9.92 0.91
N PRO A 303 16.16 10.31 2.08
CA PRO A 303 16.80 9.42 3.05
C PRO A 303 15.76 8.70 3.93
N TRP A 304 14.65 8.26 3.34
CA TRP A 304 13.55 7.62 4.05
C TRP A 304 13.65 6.09 3.93
N GLU A 305 13.26 5.39 4.99
CA GLU A 305 13.25 3.92 5.02
C GLU A 305 11.81 3.40 5.12
N ILE A 306 11.44 2.46 4.24
CA ILE A 306 10.10 1.87 4.23
C ILE A 306 10.10 0.52 4.95
N THR A 307 9.40 0.44 6.09
CA THR A 307 9.18 -0.81 6.84
C THR A 307 7.78 -1.34 6.57
N ALA A 308 7.68 -2.57 6.04
CA ALA A 308 6.41 -3.15 5.63
C ALA A 308 6.06 -4.42 6.43
N VAL A 309 5.02 -4.33 7.25
CA VAL A 309 4.59 -5.44 8.12
C VAL A 309 3.76 -6.45 7.32
N MET A 310 4.34 -7.62 7.06
CA MET A 310 3.76 -8.68 6.25
C MET A 310 2.54 -9.31 6.93
N LEU A 311 1.48 -9.57 6.13
CA LEU A 311 0.21 -10.09 6.64
C LEU A 311 -0.21 -11.46 6.06
N ALA A 312 0.27 -11.82 4.86
CA ALA A 312 -0.40 -12.83 4.03
C ALA A 312 0.48 -13.81 3.23
N ASP A 313 1.72 -13.44 2.91
CA ASP A 313 2.66 -14.26 2.12
C ASP A 313 4.01 -14.40 2.86
N THR A 314 4.98 -15.12 2.30
CA THR A 314 6.35 -15.21 2.85
C THR A 314 7.22 -14.02 2.41
N VAL A 315 8.37 -13.81 3.07
CA VAL A 315 9.36 -12.77 2.71
C VAL A 315 9.71 -12.83 1.22
N GLU A 316 10.01 -14.02 0.72
CA GLU A 316 10.38 -14.28 -0.67
C GLU A 316 9.20 -13.97 -1.62
N GLY A 317 7.97 -14.23 -1.17
CA GLY A 317 6.74 -13.88 -1.88
C GLY A 317 6.56 -12.37 -2.03
N TYR A 318 6.83 -11.57 -0.99
CA TYR A 318 6.79 -10.11 -1.09
C TYR A 318 7.96 -9.55 -1.92
N GLN A 319 9.19 -10.00 -1.68
CA GLN A 319 10.37 -9.62 -2.49
C GLN A 319 10.20 -9.95 -3.97
N GLN A 320 9.55 -11.07 -4.32
CA GLN A 320 9.31 -11.41 -5.72
C GLN A 320 8.24 -10.51 -6.37
N ARG A 321 7.22 -10.08 -5.62
CA ARG A 321 6.24 -9.09 -6.08
C ARG A 321 6.86 -7.70 -6.22
N GLU A 322 7.73 -7.32 -5.29
CA GLU A 322 8.54 -6.10 -5.33
C GLU A 322 9.41 -6.06 -6.59
N ARG A 323 10.24 -7.08 -6.84
CA ARG A 323 11.04 -7.17 -8.08
C ARG A 323 10.17 -7.11 -9.34
N CYS A 324 8.99 -7.74 -9.34
CA CYS A 324 8.05 -7.68 -10.47
C CYS A 324 7.50 -6.26 -10.69
N LEU A 325 7.04 -5.59 -9.63
CA LEU A 325 6.52 -4.22 -9.68
C LEU A 325 7.60 -3.21 -10.10
N ILE A 326 8.82 -3.32 -9.56
CA ILE A 326 9.97 -2.49 -9.95
C ILE A 326 10.33 -2.74 -11.42
N SER A 327 10.38 -3.99 -11.87
CA SER A 327 10.68 -4.33 -13.26
C SER A 327 9.64 -3.74 -14.24
N ASN A 328 8.35 -3.86 -13.92
CA ASN A 328 7.29 -3.24 -14.71
C ASN A 328 7.38 -1.70 -14.67
N PHE A 329 7.70 -1.10 -13.51
CA PHE A 329 7.89 0.35 -13.39
C PHE A 329 9.07 0.84 -14.26
N LYS A 330 10.22 0.14 -14.22
CA LYS A 330 11.36 0.36 -15.13
C LYS A 330 10.92 0.26 -16.60
N ARG A 331 10.16 -0.80 -16.98
CA ARG A 331 9.66 -1.01 -18.36
C ARG A 331 8.81 0.15 -18.87
N HIS A 332 7.78 0.56 -18.13
CA HIS A 332 6.80 1.52 -18.65
C HIS A 332 7.25 2.97 -18.55
N PHE A 333 8.00 3.33 -17.49
CA PHE A 333 8.36 4.74 -17.23
C PHE A 333 9.83 5.06 -17.54
N GLY A 334 10.65 4.09 -17.92
CA GLY A 334 12.03 4.30 -18.34
C GLY A 334 12.99 4.73 -17.22
N PHE A 335 12.59 4.57 -15.95
CA PHE A 335 13.40 4.97 -14.80
C PHE A 335 14.64 4.07 -14.67
N ASN A 336 15.82 4.68 -14.85
CA ASN A 336 17.10 4.05 -14.61
C ASN A 336 17.65 4.58 -13.28
N PHE A 337 18.06 3.67 -12.39
CA PHE A 337 18.65 4.02 -11.10
C PHE A 337 20.12 4.43 -11.32
N ILE A 338 20.35 5.69 -11.72
CA ILE A 338 21.69 6.21 -12.03
C ILE A 338 22.31 6.85 -10.79
N GLU A 339 22.54 6.06 -9.73
CA GLU A 339 23.41 6.45 -8.63
C GLU A 339 24.28 5.29 -8.17
N ASN A 340 25.54 5.60 -7.84
CA ASN A 340 26.58 4.69 -7.32
C ASN A 340 26.93 3.41 -8.11
N GLY A 341 26.30 3.14 -9.25
CA GLY A 341 26.82 2.23 -10.27
C GLY A 341 26.54 0.74 -10.04
N VAL A 342 25.48 0.41 -9.30
CA VAL A 342 24.93 -0.95 -9.19
C VAL A 342 23.57 -0.95 -9.88
N ASP A 343 23.44 -1.66 -11.01
CA ASP A 343 22.17 -1.74 -11.77
C ASP A 343 21.09 -2.59 -11.05
N ASP A 344 21.53 -3.45 -10.14
CA ASP A 344 20.71 -4.33 -9.30
C ASP A 344 20.56 -3.79 -7.88
N ILE A 345 19.30 -3.70 -7.43
CA ILE A 345 18.96 -3.43 -6.02
C ILE A 345 18.84 -4.79 -5.33
N ASP A 346 19.97 -5.40 -4.99
CA ASP A 346 20.02 -6.75 -4.39
C ASP A 346 19.32 -6.81 -3.01
N ASP A 347 19.45 -5.75 -2.20
CA ASP A 347 18.89 -5.68 -0.84
C ASP A 347 17.39 -5.29 -0.78
N GLY A 348 16.78 -4.93 -1.91
CA GLY A 348 15.39 -4.44 -2.00
C GLY A 348 15.21 -2.94 -1.71
N ILE A 349 13.98 -2.44 -1.83
CA ILE A 349 13.59 -1.05 -1.51
C ILE A 349 12.59 -0.96 -0.34
N VAL A 350 12.21 -2.12 0.21
CA VAL A 350 11.29 -2.25 1.34
C VAL A 350 11.88 -3.22 2.38
N HIS A 351 11.98 -2.77 3.62
CA HIS A 351 12.29 -3.64 4.75
C HIS A 351 11.05 -4.46 5.15
N TRP A 352 10.91 -5.65 4.57
CA TRP A 352 9.82 -6.59 4.88
C TRP A 352 10.02 -7.22 6.25
N VAL A 353 9.06 -7.00 7.16
CA VAL A 353 9.12 -7.52 8.54
C VAL A 353 7.92 -8.41 8.85
N GLU A 354 8.15 -9.50 9.58
CA GLU A 354 7.05 -10.32 10.09
C GLU A 354 6.22 -9.55 11.13
N ARG A 355 4.93 -9.88 11.21
CA ARG A 355 4.08 -9.40 12.30
C ARG A 355 4.59 -9.93 13.64
N ARG A 356 4.62 -9.07 14.67
CA ARG A 356 4.99 -9.41 16.06
C ARG A 356 4.42 -10.74 16.58
N HIS A 357 3.20 -11.06 16.16
CA HIS A 357 2.51 -12.31 16.48
C HIS A 357 2.10 -13.04 15.17
N PRO A 358 3.00 -13.86 14.58
CA PRO A 358 2.78 -14.49 13.27
C PRO A 358 1.57 -15.43 13.25
N ARG A 359 0.77 -15.37 12.16
CA ARG A 359 -0.41 -16.22 11.96
C ARG A 359 -0.89 -16.22 10.51
N LYS A 360 -1.85 -17.10 10.21
CA LYS A 360 -2.54 -17.13 8.91
C LYS A 360 -3.42 -15.89 8.72
N PHE A 361 -3.34 -15.29 7.53
CA PHE A 361 -4.06 -14.07 7.13
C PHE A 361 -5.57 -14.14 7.41
N GLY A 362 -6.12 -13.02 7.90
CA GLY A 362 -7.55 -12.90 8.20
C GLY A 362 -8.02 -13.70 9.42
N ASN A 363 -7.12 -14.29 10.20
CA ASN A 363 -7.41 -14.71 11.57
C ASN A 363 -7.04 -13.59 12.55
N ILE A 364 -7.59 -13.67 13.77
CA ILE A 364 -7.23 -12.81 14.92
C ILE A 364 -6.91 -13.69 16.13
N LEU A 365 -6.16 -13.13 17.08
CA LEU A 365 -5.75 -13.74 18.34
C LEU A 365 -6.49 -13.09 19.52
N GLU A 366 -6.39 -13.72 20.69
CA GLU A 366 -6.89 -13.15 21.94
C GLU A 366 -6.05 -11.92 22.35
N GLY A 367 -6.69 -10.88 22.86
CA GLY A 367 -6.04 -9.60 23.21
C GLY A 367 -5.97 -8.59 22.07
N GLU A 368 -6.14 -8.98 20.80
CA GLU A 368 -6.06 -8.03 19.68
C GLU A 368 -7.29 -7.13 19.54
N ILE A 369 -8.47 -7.61 19.92
CA ILE A 369 -9.70 -6.78 19.92
C ILE A 369 -9.64 -5.80 21.09
N GLU A 370 -9.16 -6.27 22.23
CA GLU A 370 -8.91 -5.48 23.42
C GLU A 370 -7.83 -4.39 23.17
N ALA A 371 -6.78 -4.70 22.41
CA ALA A 371 -5.78 -3.71 21.97
C ALA A 371 -6.36 -2.67 20.99
N CYS A 372 -7.19 -3.09 20.02
CA CYS A 372 -7.89 -2.15 19.14
C CYS A 372 -8.85 -1.25 19.94
N GLN A 373 -9.54 -1.80 20.94
CA GLN A 373 -10.41 -1.05 21.85
C GLN A 373 -9.63 -0.02 22.65
N ASP A 374 -8.49 -0.39 23.24
CA ASP A 374 -7.68 0.51 24.06
C ASP A 374 -7.08 1.66 23.23
N ILE A 375 -6.52 1.37 22.05
CA ILE A 375 -6.04 2.39 21.10
C ILE A 375 -7.17 3.36 20.74
N ALA A 376 -8.34 2.85 20.36
CA ALA A 376 -9.50 3.68 20.00
C ALA A 376 -10.00 4.54 21.17
N GLN A 377 -10.03 3.99 22.39
CA GLN A 377 -10.44 4.71 23.60
C GLN A 377 -9.43 5.78 24.06
N ARG A 378 -8.11 5.54 23.94
CA ARG A 378 -7.09 6.53 24.35
C ARG A 378 -6.82 7.60 23.28
N THR A 379 -6.96 7.29 21.98
CA THR A 379 -6.49 8.16 20.87
C THR A 379 -7.59 8.70 19.96
N GLY A 380 -8.78 8.09 19.95
CA GLY A 380 -9.82 8.36 18.94
C GLY A 380 -9.46 7.85 17.53
N ILE A 381 -8.37 7.10 17.36
CA ILE A 381 -7.99 6.44 16.11
C ILE A 381 -8.43 4.98 16.17
N LEU A 382 -9.27 4.55 15.23
CA LEU A 382 -9.73 3.17 15.14
C LEU A 382 -8.83 2.36 14.21
N VAL A 383 -8.01 1.50 14.78
CA VAL A 383 -7.28 0.44 14.06
C VAL A 383 -8.12 -0.84 13.97
N ASP A 384 -7.80 -1.68 12.98
CA ASP A 384 -8.36 -3.02 12.79
C ASP A 384 -7.32 -4.11 13.11
N PRO A 385 -7.73 -5.29 13.61
CA PRO A 385 -6.81 -6.33 14.05
C PRO A 385 -6.19 -7.12 12.90
N VAL A 386 -6.60 -6.95 11.64
CA VAL A 386 -6.01 -7.67 10.50
C VAL A 386 -4.89 -6.86 9.85
N TYR A 387 -5.10 -5.57 9.57
CA TYR A 387 -4.14 -4.72 8.88
C TYR A 387 -3.48 -3.70 9.82
N THR A 388 -4.22 -2.67 10.22
CA THR A 388 -3.65 -1.43 10.77
C THR A 388 -3.07 -1.59 12.19
N LEU A 389 -3.56 -2.54 13.00
CA LEU A 389 -2.95 -2.89 14.29
C LEU A 389 -1.49 -3.36 14.11
N ALA A 390 -1.16 -4.09 13.04
CA ALA A 390 0.19 -4.60 12.82
C ALA A 390 1.20 -3.46 12.56
N ALA A 391 0.77 -2.45 11.81
CA ALA A 391 1.56 -1.23 11.57
C ALA A 391 1.65 -0.37 12.84
N TRP A 392 0.60 -0.31 13.66
CA TRP A 392 0.63 0.36 14.97
C TRP A 392 1.62 -0.32 15.94
N GLU A 393 1.57 -1.64 16.08
CA GLU A 393 2.52 -2.42 16.90
C GLU A 393 3.98 -2.12 16.50
N MET A 394 4.27 -2.04 15.19
CA MET A 394 5.61 -1.78 14.67
C MET A 394 6.04 -0.32 14.84
N ALA A 395 5.15 0.66 14.60
CA ALA A 395 5.45 2.08 14.82
C ALA A 395 5.74 2.38 16.29
N THR A 396 4.99 1.79 17.23
CA THR A 396 5.30 1.86 18.67
C THR A 396 6.72 1.34 18.95
N ILE A 397 7.02 0.09 18.54
CA ILE A 397 8.33 -0.55 18.78
C ILE A 397 9.49 0.24 18.16
N LEU A 398 9.30 0.82 16.98
CA LEU A 398 10.33 1.61 16.31
C LEU A 398 10.54 2.96 17.01
N SER A 399 9.47 3.68 17.37
CA SER A 399 9.59 4.94 18.12
C SER A 399 10.32 4.76 19.46
N GLU A 400 10.06 3.67 20.19
CA GLU A 400 10.78 3.34 21.44
C GLU A 400 12.29 3.17 21.23
N LYS A 401 12.70 2.53 20.13
CA LYS A 401 14.13 2.34 19.77
C LYS A 401 14.78 3.63 19.28
N GLU A 402 14.07 4.34 18.41
CA GLU A 402 14.52 5.54 17.70
C GLU A 402 14.45 6.81 18.56
N SER A 403 13.94 6.73 19.79
CA SER A 403 13.97 7.79 20.83
C SER A 403 15.36 8.38 21.18
N LYS A 404 16.41 7.94 20.49
CA LYS A 404 17.82 8.36 20.62
C LYS A 404 18.50 8.66 19.28
N GLU A 405 17.78 8.49 18.17
CA GLU A 405 18.21 8.77 16.80
C GLU A 405 17.40 9.97 16.28
N ASP A 406 17.92 10.76 15.36
CA ASP A 406 17.18 11.92 14.80
C ASP A 406 16.25 11.48 13.65
N THR A 407 15.51 10.38 13.89
CA THR A 407 14.70 9.66 12.90
C THR A 407 13.22 9.82 13.24
N THR A 408 12.42 10.35 12.30
CA THR A 408 10.97 10.49 12.50
C THR A 408 10.23 9.21 12.11
N VAL A 409 9.55 8.59 13.08
CA VAL A 409 8.71 7.41 12.86
C VAL A 409 7.32 7.85 12.36
N VAL A 410 6.87 7.29 11.23
CA VAL A 410 5.59 7.64 10.59
C VAL A 410 4.80 6.39 10.18
N MET A 411 3.63 6.18 10.78
CA MET A 411 2.67 5.14 10.38
C MET A 411 1.73 5.64 9.28
N LEU A 412 1.57 4.90 8.19
CA LEU A 412 0.48 5.09 7.24
C LEU A 412 -0.78 4.33 7.67
N HIS A 413 -1.86 5.03 8.01
CA HIS A 413 -3.11 4.40 8.42
C HIS A 413 -3.93 3.94 7.21
N THR A 414 -3.74 2.68 6.81
CA THR A 414 -4.18 2.17 5.49
C THR A 414 -5.69 1.89 5.34
N GLY A 415 -6.51 2.15 6.37
CA GLY A 415 -7.95 1.93 6.36
C GLY A 415 -8.35 0.64 7.08
N GLY A 416 -9.09 -0.25 6.40
CA GLY A 416 -9.40 -1.60 6.89
C GLY A 416 -10.55 -1.73 7.90
N THR A 417 -10.97 -0.64 8.55
CA THR A 417 -11.90 -0.63 9.69
C THR A 417 -13.27 -1.26 9.41
N LEU A 418 -13.85 -1.11 8.21
CA LEU A 418 -15.12 -1.78 7.88
C LEU A 418 -15.00 -3.32 7.82
N GLY A 419 -13.78 -3.88 7.83
CA GLY A 419 -13.54 -5.31 7.98
C GLY A 419 -13.93 -5.84 9.36
N MET A 420 -13.94 -5.00 10.40
CA MET A 420 -14.29 -5.41 11.77
C MET A 420 -15.70 -5.98 11.88
N PHE A 421 -16.68 -5.50 11.11
CA PHE A 421 -18.05 -6.01 11.17
C PHE A 421 -18.12 -7.49 10.76
N GLY A 422 -17.38 -7.88 9.71
CA GLY A 422 -17.27 -9.29 9.30
C GLY A 422 -16.45 -10.13 10.28
N LEU A 423 -15.47 -9.53 10.97
CA LEU A 423 -14.75 -10.20 12.05
C LEU A 423 -15.65 -10.44 13.27
N ALA A 424 -16.50 -9.49 13.65
CA ALA A 424 -17.46 -9.63 14.75
C ALA A 424 -18.45 -10.78 14.51
N GLN A 425 -18.93 -10.96 13.27
CA GLN A 425 -19.77 -12.10 12.90
C GLN A 425 -19.05 -13.44 13.02
N ARG A 426 -17.78 -13.51 12.59
CA ARG A 426 -16.96 -14.74 12.56
C ARG A 426 -16.34 -15.11 13.92
N TYR A 427 -16.05 -14.11 14.74
CA TYR A 427 -15.29 -14.22 16.00
C TYR A 427 -16.06 -13.64 17.19
N ARG A 428 -17.36 -13.98 17.29
CA ARG A 428 -18.28 -13.47 18.32
C ARG A 428 -17.69 -13.49 19.74
N SER A 429 -16.92 -14.52 20.09
CA SER A 429 -16.28 -14.69 21.40
C SER A 429 -15.26 -13.59 21.78
N PHE A 430 -14.63 -12.91 20.82
CA PHE A 430 -13.73 -11.79 21.10
C PHE A 430 -14.48 -10.44 21.13
N PHE A 431 -15.54 -10.29 20.32
CA PHE A 431 -16.32 -9.04 20.28
C PHE A 431 -17.36 -8.94 21.42
N CYS A 432 -17.91 -10.06 21.90
CA CYS A 432 -18.74 -10.10 23.10
C CYS A 432 -17.94 -9.88 24.41
N LYS A 433 -16.61 -9.80 24.35
CA LYS A 433 -15.72 -9.53 25.50
C LYS A 433 -15.39 -8.05 25.71
N LEU A 434 -15.82 -7.15 24.82
CA LEU A 434 -15.60 -5.70 24.94
C LEU A 434 -16.17 -5.21 26.29
N LYS A 435 -15.30 -4.89 27.25
CA LYS A 435 -15.68 -4.45 28.59
C LYS A 435 -15.78 -2.94 28.68
N ASP A 436 -16.67 -2.46 29.56
CA ASP A 436 -16.62 -1.10 30.07
C ASP A 436 -15.46 -0.95 31.06
N ARG A 437 -14.65 0.13 30.92
CA ARG A 437 -13.56 0.46 31.86
C ARG A 437 -14.06 0.76 33.29
N THR A 438 -15.36 0.95 33.49
CA THR A 438 -15.97 1.41 34.76
C THR A 438 -16.17 0.33 35.83
N THR A 439 -15.67 -0.90 35.64
CA THR A 439 -15.88 -2.02 36.58
C THR A 439 -14.66 -2.44 37.42
N THR A 440 -13.52 -1.74 37.33
CA THR A 440 -12.25 -2.17 37.96
C THR A 440 -11.75 -1.33 39.13
N GLU A 441 -12.53 -0.38 39.66
CA GLU A 441 -12.14 0.47 40.81
C GLU A 441 -13.10 0.41 42.02
N LYS A 442 -13.90 -0.67 42.16
CA LYS A 442 -14.79 -0.87 43.33
C LYS A 442 -14.88 -2.32 43.83
N VAL A 443 -13.79 -2.81 44.41
CA VAL A 443 -13.79 -3.79 45.52
C VAL A 443 -12.71 -3.36 46.51
#